data_AF-A0A8B9JXQ9-F1
#
_entry.id   AF-A0A8B9JXQ9-F1
#
_cell.length_a   1.000
_cell.length_b   1.000
_cell.length_c   1.000
_cell.angle_alpha   90.00
_cell.angle_beta   90.00
_cell.angle_gamma   90.00
#
_symmetry.space_group_name_H-M   'P 1'
#
loop_
_entity.id
_entity.type
_entity.pdbx_description
1 polymer ?
#
loop_
_entity_poly.entity_id
_entity_poly.type
_entity_poly.pdbx_seq_one_letter_code
_entity_poly.pdbx_strand_id
1 'polypeptide(L)'
;MATVARVLVAMTPSGVCKMAKVQEESLLEIGGQGPAPIKDYYHLLITSTQVIWRWWKISLRAEFRNARPGELKESHSEYLEDSTLQRQVKIVFGPGILNYSLDLCQGQADYLLRLPESIHLKIMSHLDLEDVARLAGTCCRFKQLCSSEEFWEQTVRMHWDTVPAEVEELAEELGWRNVFFTNKLQLQKQISRRKQRNQSGAGAATGLQVDSLIRLSESKHGLK
;
A
#
# COMPACT_ATOMS: atom_id res chain seq x y z
N MET A 1 16.60 -36.18 37.58
CA MET A 1 16.85 -36.10 36.13
C MET A 1 15.60 -35.49 35.51
N ALA A 2 15.67 -34.22 35.08
CA ALA A 2 15.75 -33.84 33.65
C ALA A 2 14.40 -34.12 32.93
N THR A 3 13.72 -33.25 32.19
CA THR A 3 14.01 -31.94 31.59
C THR A 3 12.67 -31.39 31.03
N VAL A 4 12.55 -30.06 30.97
CA VAL A 4 11.48 -29.31 30.31
C VAL A 4 11.41 -29.62 28.81
N ALA A 5 10.21 -29.80 28.23
CA ALA A 5 10.04 -29.78 26.77
C ALA A 5 8.77 -29.01 26.35
N ARG A 6 8.99 -27.78 25.88
CA ARG A 6 8.17 -27.05 24.91
C ARG A 6 8.16 -27.80 23.58
N VAL A 7 7.01 -27.97 22.93
CA VAL A 7 6.82 -28.07 21.46
C VAL A 7 5.32 -27.87 21.21
N LEU A 8 4.76 -27.21 20.21
CA LEU A 8 5.11 -26.17 19.23
C LEU A 8 3.78 -25.98 18.48
N VAL A 9 3.30 -24.75 18.30
CA VAL A 9 2.15 -24.49 17.41
C VAL A 9 2.64 -24.70 15.97
N ALA A 10 2.08 -25.69 15.28
CA ALA A 10 2.34 -25.93 13.87
C ALA A 10 1.10 -25.54 13.05
N MET A 11 1.22 -24.41 12.35
CA MET A 11 0.45 -24.10 11.16
C MET A 11 0.79 -25.14 10.09
N THR A 12 -0.21 -25.78 9.47
CA THR A 12 -0.10 -26.17 8.06
C THR A 12 -1.42 -25.97 7.32
N PRO A 13 -1.35 -25.70 6.00
CA PRO A 13 -2.45 -25.23 5.17
C PRO A 13 -3.01 -26.38 4.32
N SER A 14 -4.33 -26.54 4.28
CA SER A 14 -5.03 -27.24 3.21
C SER A 14 -6.27 -26.42 2.90
N GLY A 15 -6.44 -25.93 1.67
CA GLY A 15 -6.46 -26.75 0.46
C GLY A 15 -7.90 -26.98 -0.01
N VAL A 16 -8.79 -25.99 0.21
CA VAL A 16 -10.10 -25.97 -0.45
C VAL A 16 -10.03 -24.90 -1.53
N CYS A 17 -9.82 -25.34 -2.77
CA CYS A 17 -10.11 -24.55 -3.96
C CYS A 17 -11.60 -24.22 -3.97
N LYS A 18 -11.98 -23.09 -3.35
CA LYS A 18 -13.21 -22.43 -3.72
C LYS A 18 -13.05 -22.03 -5.18
N MET A 19 -13.97 -22.48 -6.04
CA MET A 19 -14.06 -22.07 -7.43
C MET A 19 -13.98 -20.54 -7.49
N ALA A 20 -12.82 -20.03 -7.88
CA ALA A 20 -12.61 -18.63 -8.17
C ALA A 20 -13.39 -18.35 -9.46
N LYS A 21 -14.64 -17.90 -9.30
CA LYS A 21 -15.34 -17.17 -10.34
C LYS A 21 -14.39 -16.04 -10.75
N VAL A 22 -14.08 -15.94 -12.05
CA VAL A 22 -13.31 -14.82 -12.64
C VAL A 22 -13.81 -13.56 -11.94
N GLN A 23 -12.96 -13.01 -11.08
CA GLN A 23 -13.36 -11.97 -10.17
C GLN A 23 -13.43 -10.72 -11.03
N GLU A 24 -14.63 -10.43 -11.54
CA GLU A 24 -14.93 -9.15 -12.13
C GLU A 24 -14.43 -8.11 -11.13
N GLU A 25 -13.42 -7.33 -11.51
CA GLU A 25 -12.71 -6.45 -10.58
C GLU A 25 -13.74 -5.55 -9.91
N SER A 26 -13.98 -5.75 -8.62
CA SER A 26 -14.90 -4.91 -7.88
C SER A 26 -14.25 -3.55 -7.70
N LEU A 27 -14.85 -2.54 -8.31
CA LEU A 27 -14.41 -1.16 -8.19
C LEU A 27 -14.77 -0.59 -6.81
N LEU A 28 -15.98 -0.82 -6.36
CA LEU A 28 -16.40 -0.41 -5.03
C LEU A 28 -17.28 -1.49 -4.43
N GLU A 29 -17.04 -1.85 -3.19
CA GLU A 29 -17.94 -2.69 -2.41
C GLU A 29 -18.12 -2.08 -1.03
N ILE A 30 -19.35 -1.66 -0.72
CA ILE A 30 -19.68 -1.07 0.57
C ILE A 30 -21.07 -1.54 1.04
N GLY A 31 -21.16 -1.87 2.32
CA GLY A 31 -22.41 -2.24 2.98
C GLY A 31 -22.67 -1.34 4.17
N GLY A 32 -23.94 -1.02 4.42
CA GLY A 32 -24.32 -0.06 5.46
C GLY A 32 -25.78 -0.13 5.82
N GLN A 33 -26.09 0.31 7.04
CA GLN A 33 -27.47 0.47 7.49
C GLN A 33 -27.97 1.87 7.13
N GLY A 34 -29.22 1.97 6.68
CA GLY A 34 -29.84 3.27 6.43
C GLY A 34 -29.90 4.14 7.70
N PRO A 35 -29.90 5.48 7.55
CA PRO A 35 -30.11 6.38 8.67
C PRO A 35 -31.57 6.31 9.16
N ALA A 36 -31.80 6.62 10.43
CA ALA A 36 -33.15 6.66 11.00
C ALA A 36 -34.07 7.60 10.16
N PRO A 37 -35.32 7.20 9.86
CA PRO A 37 -36.05 6.04 10.40
C PRO A 37 -35.83 4.73 9.63
N ILE A 38 -35.05 4.75 8.55
CA ILE A 38 -34.77 3.59 7.72
C ILE A 38 -33.83 2.66 8.50
N LYS A 39 -34.26 1.43 8.76
CA LYS A 39 -33.46 0.41 9.48
C LYS A 39 -32.86 -0.62 8.53
N ASP A 40 -33.26 -0.61 7.27
CA ASP A 40 -32.88 -1.60 6.28
C ASP A 40 -31.38 -1.56 6.00
N TYR A 41 -30.84 -2.72 5.62
CA TYR A 41 -29.43 -2.86 5.26
C TYR A 41 -29.28 -2.77 3.76
N TYR A 42 -28.26 -2.07 3.30
CA TYR A 42 -27.98 -1.84 1.89
C TYR A 42 -26.56 -2.27 1.56
N HIS A 43 -26.37 -2.70 0.32
CA HIS A 43 -25.08 -3.07 -0.24
C HIS A 43 -24.97 -2.48 -1.64
N LEU A 44 -23.92 -1.71 -1.86
CA LEU A 44 -23.57 -1.13 -3.14
C LEU A 44 -22.31 -1.83 -3.65
N LEU A 45 -22.40 -2.41 -4.84
CA LEU A 45 -21.30 -3.05 -5.53
C LEU A 45 -21.17 -2.45 -6.94
N ILE A 46 -20.04 -1.82 -7.22
CA ILE A 46 -19.70 -1.30 -8.54
C ILE A 46 -18.62 -2.22 -9.11
N THR A 47 -18.89 -2.77 -10.28
CA THR A 47 -17.94 -3.54 -11.08
C THR A 47 -17.47 -2.70 -12.26
N SER A 48 -16.57 -3.24 -13.08
CA SER A 48 -16.11 -2.58 -14.30
C SER A 48 -17.23 -2.31 -15.32
N THR A 49 -18.36 -3.02 -15.26
CA THR A 49 -19.42 -2.96 -16.27
C THR A 49 -20.77 -2.50 -15.73
N GLN A 50 -21.07 -2.81 -14.47
CA GLN A 50 -22.38 -2.65 -13.86
C GLN A 50 -22.32 -2.15 -12.42
N VAL A 51 -23.39 -1.45 -12.02
CA VAL A 51 -23.71 -1.04 -10.66
C VAL A 51 -24.79 -1.97 -10.13
N ILE A 52 -24.55 -2.56 -8.96
CA ILE A 52 -25.46 -3.49 -8.29
C ILE A 52 -25.85 -2.87 -6.95
N TRP A 53 -27.14 -2.61 -6.77
CA TRP A 53 -27.74 -2.11 -5.54
C TRP A 53 -28.60 -3.20 -4.90
N ARG A 54 -28.27 -3.60 -3.69
CA ARG A 54 -29.01 -4.61 -2.93
C ARG A 54 -29.53 -4.06 -1.62
N TRP A 55 -30.68 -4.54 -1.21
CA TRP A 55 -31.26 -4.17 0.08
C TRP A 55 -31.94 -5.34 0.78
N TRP A 56 -31.84 -5.34 2.10
CA TRP A 56 -32.46 -6.28 3.01
C TRP A 56 -33.40 -5.53 3.93
N LYS A 57 -34.68 -5.88 3.86
CA LYS A 57 -35.69 -5.28 4.71
C LYS A 57 -35.58 -5.85 6.13
N ILE A 58 -35.33 -4.98 7.12
CA ILE A 58 -35.18 -5.37 8.52
C ILE A 58 -36.46 -4.99 9.26
N SER A 59 -37.34 -5.98 9.50
CA SER A 59 -38.60 -5.79 10.23
C SER A 59 -38.83 -6.88 11.26
N LEU A 60 -39.46 -6.52 12.37
CA LEU A 60 -39.90 -7.46 13.41
C LEU A 60 -41.22 -8.16 13.06
N ARG A 61 -41.93 -7.69 12.02
CA ARG A 61 -43.23 -8.23 11.62
C ARG A 61 -43.04 -9.60 10.95
N ALA A 62 -43.91 -10.55 11.29
CA ALA A 62 -43.82 -11.93 10.81
C ALA A 62 -43.85 -12.04 9.27
N GLU A 63 -44.60 -11.16 8.60
CA GLU A 63 -44.72 -11.06 7.14
C GLU A 63 -43.38 -10.87 6.42
N PHE A 64 -42.39 -10.25 7.08
CA PHE A 64 -41.09 -9.96 6.49
C PHE A 64 -39.98 -10.91 6.96
N ARG A 65 -40.28 -11.91 7.81
CA ARG A 65 -39.26 -12.86 8.33
C ARG A 65 -38.56 -13.67 7.23
N ASN A 66 -39.24 -13.91 6.11
CA ASN A 66 -38.72 -14.66 4.96
C ASN A 66 -38.61 -13.77 3.70
N ALA A 67 -38.63 -12.44 3.86
CA ALA A 67 -38.50 -11.53 2.74
C ALA A 67 -37.12 -11.72 2.10
N ARG A 68 -37.10 -11.96 0.79
CA ARG A 68 -35.84 -12.07 0.05
C ARG A 68 -35.24 -10.68 -0.15
N PRO A 69 -33.91 -10.58 -0.26
CA PRO A 69 -33.26 -9.32 -0.58
C PRO A 69 -33.71 -8.83 -1.94
N GLY A 70 -33.90 -7.53 -2.07
CA GLY A 70 -34.07 -6.90 -3.38
C GLY A 70 -32.71 -6.66 -4.03
N GLU A 71 -32.67 -6.74 -5.35
CA GLU A 71 -31.49 -6.44 -6.16
C GLU A 71 -31.93 -5.62 -7.37
N LEU A 72 -31.23 -4.51 -7.61
CA LEU A 72 -31.29 -3.70 -8.81
C LEU A 72 -29.90 -3.74 -9.46
N LYS A 73 -29.87 -3.98 -10.77
CA LYS A 73 -28.64 -3.97 -11.57
C LYS A 73 -28.82 -2.98 -12.70
N GLU A 74 -27.85 -2.09 -12.83
CA GLU A 74 -27.82 -1.04 -13.84
C GLU A 74 -26.45 -1.01 -14.50
N SER A 75 -26.41 -0.62 -15.76
CA SER A 75 -25.17 -0.22 -16.41
C SER A 75 -24.65 1.11 -15.83
N HIS A 76 -23.38 1.43 -16.05
CA HIS A 76 -22.82 2.72 -15.63
C HIS A 76 -23.57 3.92 -16.23
N SER A 77 -24.00 3.84 -17.49
CA SER A 77 -24.78 4.90 -18.15
C SER A 77 -26.15 5.09 -17.51
N GLU A 78 -26.86 4.01 -17.19
CA GLU A 78 -28.17 4.07 -16.53
C GLU A 78 -28.04 4.67 -15.13
N TYR A 79 -27.02 4.27 -14.37
CA TYR A 79 -26.76 4.82 -13.04
C TYR A 79 -26.48 6.32 -13.06
N LEU A 80 -25.77 6.83 -14.08
CA LEU A 80 -25.49 8.26 -14.22
C LEU A 80 -26.75 9.09 -14.47
N GLU A 81 -27.78 8.50 -15.07
CA GLU A 81 -29.07 9.16 -15.35
C GLU A 81 -30.09 8.94 -14.22
N ASP A 82 -29.95 7.88 -13.41
CA ASP A 82 -30.88 7.59 -12.32
C ASP A 82 -30.67 8.46 -11.06
N SER A 83 -31.31 9.62 -11.08
CA SER A 83 -31.36 10.52 -9.92
C SER A 83 -32.00 9.90 -8.66
N THR A 84 -32.81 8.84 -8.79
CA THR A 84 -33.48 8.20 -7.66
C THR A 84 -32.54 7.28 -6.91
N LEU A 85 -31.82 6.40 -7.60
CA LEU A 85 -30.79 5.55 -7.00
C LEU A 85 -29.63 6.38 -6.43
N GLN A 86 -29.17 7.41 -7.16
CA GLN A 86 -28.14 8.34 -6.65
C GLN A 86 -28.57 9.00 -5.33
N ARG A 87 -29.85 9.40 -5.21
CA ARG A 87 -30.39 9.95 -3.96
C ARG A 87 -30.37 8.91 -2.83
N GLN A 88 -30.71 7.66 -3.11
CA GLN A 88 -30.64 6.58 -2.11
C GLN A 88 -29.20 6.34 -1.64
N VAL A 89 -28.25 6.24 -2.57
CA VAL A 89 -26.81 6.09 -2.25
C VAL A 89 -26.34 7.24 -1.36
N LYS A 90 -26.72 8.48 -1.69
CA LYS A 90 -26.39 9.66 -0.88
C LYS A 90 -26.99 9.62 0.52
N ILE A 91 -28.23 9.15 0.65
CA ILE A 91 -28.89 9.05 1.97
C ILE A 91 -28.23 7.99 2.83
N VAL A 92 -27.90 6.83 2.26
CA VAL A 92 -27.37 5.69 3.02
C VAL A 92 -25.87 5.83 3.32
N PHE A 93 -25.07 6.17 2.31
CA PHE A 93 -23.61 6.17 2.39
C PHE A 93 -22.99 7.57 2.43
N GLY A 94 -23.79 8.62 2.23
CA GLY A 94 -23.35 9.99 2.25
C GLY A 94 -22.87 10.52 0.89
N PRO A 95 -22.61 11.84 0.81
CA PRO A 95 -22.24 12.50 -0.44
C PRO A 95 -20.86 12.09 -0.97
N GLY A 96 -19.91 11.73 -0.08
CA GLY A 96 -18.57 11.31 -0.50
C GLY A 96 -18.59 10.01 -1.31
N ILE A 97 -19.37 9.02 -0.86
CA ILE A 97 -19.52 7.75 -1.58
C ILE A 97 -20.33 7.93 -2.86
N LEU A 98 -21.35 8.82 -2.86
CA LEU A 98 -22.05 9.15 -4.10
C LEU A 98 -21.09 9.72 -5.15
N ASN A 99 -20.32 10.76 -4.81
CA ASN A 99 -19.39 11.36 -5.76
C ASN A 99 -18.37 10.33 -6.25
N TYR A 100 -17.81 9.54 -5.33
CA TYR A 100 -16.89 8.47 -5.70
C TYR A 100 -17.52 7.43 -6.64
N SER A 101 -18.77 7.04 -6.40
CA SER A 101 -19.49 6.12 -7.29
C SER A 101 -19.73 6.70 -8.68
N LEU A 102 -20.00 8.01 -8.78
CA LEU A 102 -20.19 8.71 -10.05
C LEU A 102 -18.87 8.80 -10.81
N ASP A 103 -17.78 9.17 -10.12
CA ASP A 103 -16.43 9.22 -10.67
C ASP A 103 -16.03 7.85 -11.24
N LEU A 104 -16.29 6.77 -10.50
CA LEU A 104 -16.06 5.40 -10.96
C LEU A 104 -16.85 5.06 -12.23
N CYS A 105 -18.13 5.43 -12.30
CA CYS A 105 -18.97 5.18 -13.49
C CYS A 105 -18.60 6.06 -14.69
N GLN A 106 -17.90 7.17 -14.47
CA GLN A 106 -17.31 8.02 -15.50
C GLN A 106 -15.92 7.55 -15.94
N GLY A 107 -15.41 6.44 -15.37
CA GLY A 107 -14.09 5.89 -15.67
C GLY A 107 -12.94 6.55 -14.90
N GLN A 108 -13.23 7.38 -13.90
CA GLN A 108 -12.23 7.97 -13.00
C GLN A 108 -11.99 7.02 -11.82
N ALA A 109 -11.34 5.88 -12.09
CA ALA A 109 -10.96 4.93 -11.06
C ALA A 109 -9.58 5.23 -10.47
N ASP A 110 -9.35 4.83 -9.21
CA ASP A 110 -8.03 4.85 -8.58
C ASP A 110 -7.13 3.74 -9.17
N TYR A 111 -6.70 3.91 -10.42
CA TYR A 111 -5.86 2.94 -11.13
C TYR A 111 -4.60 2.63 -10.35
N LEU A 112 -3.97 3.67 -9.78
CA LEU A 112 -2.73 3.52 -9.03
C LEU A 112 -2.91 2.57 -7.84
N LEU A 113 -3.98 2.66 -7.05
CA LEU A 113 -4.17 1.81 -5.86
C LEU A 113 -4.53 0.35 -6.20
N ARG A 114 -5.06 0.12 -7.40
CA ARG A 114 -5.49 -1.20 -7.89
C ARG A 114 -4.37 -2.03 -8.49
N LEU A 115 -3.22 -1.42 -8.80
CA LEU A 115 -2.09 -2.14 -9.36
C LEU A 115 -1.64 -3.29 -8.43
N PRO A 116 -1.06 -4.37 -8.99
CA PRO A 116 -0.36 -5.37 -8.21
C PRO A 116 0.78 -4.76 -7.39
N GLU A 117 1.02 -5.33 -6.21
CA GLU A 117 2.07 -4.89 -5.29
C GLU A 117 3.46 -4.86 -5.94
N SER A 118 3.77 -5.83 -6.81
CA SER A 118 5.03 -5.85 -7.57
C SER A 118 5.23 -4.62 -8.46
N ILE A 119 4.15 -4.07 -9.02
CA ILE A 119 4.21 -2.84 -9.83
C ILE A 119 4.33 -1.62 -8.91
N HIS A 120 3.66 -1.61 -7.75
CA HIS A 120 3.86 -0.57 -6.75
C HIS A 120 5.30 -0.46 -6.30
N LEU A 121 5.92 -1.60 -5.94
CA LEU A 121 7.33 -1.65 -5.53
C LEU A 121 8.25 -1.15 -6.63
N LYS A 122 7.98 -1.51 -7.89
CA LYS A 122 8.75 -1.00 -9.03
C LYS A 122 8.61 0.52 -9.21
N ILE A 123 7.40 1.06 -9.15
CA ILE A 123 7.17 2.52 -9.22
C ILE A 123 7.91 3.21 -8.07
N MET A 124 7.77 2.70 -6.86
CA MET A 124 8.39 3.28 -5.67
C MET A 124 9.91 3.19 -5.70
N SER A 125 10.50 2.15 -6.30
CA SER A 125 11.95 2.01 -6.45
C SER A 125 12.60 3.08 -7.35
N HIS A 126 11.80 3.76 -8.17
CA HIS A 126 12.24 4.87 -9.02
C HIS A 126 12.02 6.24 -8.38
N LEU A 127 11.43 6.30 -7.17
CA LEU A 127 11.17 7.54 -6.46
C LEU A 127 12.27 7.80 -5.41
N ASP A 128 12.55 9.08 -5.17
CA ASP A 128 13.43 9.47 -4.07
C ASP A 128 12.78 9.17 -2.71
N LEU A 129 13.59 8.94 -1.68
CA LEU A 129 13.10 8.63 -0.33
C LEU A 129 12.13 9.70 0.22
N GLU A 130 12.32 10.96 -0.16
CA GLU A 130 11.43 12.06 0.23
C GLU A 130 10.05 11.94 -0.43
N ASP A 131 10.02 11.58 -1.71
CA ASP A 131 8.78 11.31 -2.45
C ASP A 131 8.09 10.06 -1.90
N VAL A 132 8.84 9.01 -1.57
CA VAL A 132 8.32 7.79 -0.95
C VAL A 132 7.69 8.11 0.42
N ALA A 133 8.34 8.94 1.24
CA ALA A 133 7.79 9.37 2.52
C ALA A 133 6.50 10.20 2.34
N ARG A 134 6.44 11.07 1.33
CA ARG A 134 5.22 11.80 0.96
C ARG A 134 4.12 10.86 0.47
N LEU A 135 4.47 9.87 -0.36
CA LEU A 135 3.54 8.85 -0.87
C LEU A 135 2.95 8.01 0.27
N ALA A 136 3.75 7.62 1.26
CA ALA A 136 3.30 6.92 2.46
C ALA A 136 2.26 7.73 3.26
N GLY A 137 2.27 9.06 3.15
CA GLY A 137 1.31 9.95 3.78
C GLY A 137 -0.04 10.03 3.05
N THR A 138 -0.15 9.56 1.81
CA THR A 138 -1.37 9.69 1.01
C THR A 138 -2.43 8.65 1.37
N CYS A 139 -2.03 7.40 1.61
CA CYS A 139 -2.96 6.33 1.96
C CYS A 139 -2.34 5.27 2.86
N CYS A 140 -3.20 4.52 3.56
CA CYS A 140 -2.78 3.43 4.44
C CYS A 140 -2.06 2.29 3.68
N ARG A 141 -2.46 2.02 2.43
CA ARG A 141 -1.85 0.98 1.60
C ARG A 141 -0.40 1.31 1.25
N PHE A 142 -0.12 2.52 0.77
CA PHE A 142 1.26 2.96 0.51
C PHE A 142 2.08 3.05 1.79
N LYS A 143 1.47 3.44 2.92
CA LYS A 143 2.13 3.39 4.23
C LYS A 143 2.57 1.96 4.61
N GLN A 144 1.73 0.96 4.37
CA GLN A 144 2.07 -0.44 4.59
C GLN A 144 3.17 -0.92 3.64
N LEU A 145 3.07 -0.60 2.34
CA LEU A 145 4.09 -0.94 1.34
C LEU A 145 5.45 -0.35 1.68
N CYS A 146 5.49 0.92 2.09
CA CYS A 146 6.73 1.54 2.55
C CYS A 146 7.31 0.83 3.78
N SER A 147 6.47 0.20 4.60
CA SER A 147 6.87 -0.52 5.81
C SER A 147 7.26 -1.98 5.55
N SER A 148 7.10 -2.50 4.33
CA SER A 148 7.52 -3.85 3.99
C SER A 148 9.04 -3.94 3.86
N GLU A 149 9.62 -5.04 4.33
CA GLU A 149 11.06 -5.29 4.20
C GLU A 149 11.47 -5.56 2.76
N GLU A 150 10.57 -6.13 1.94
CA GLU A 150 10.77 -6.38 0.51
C GLU A 150 11.06 -5.08 -0.26
N PHE A 151 10.36 -4.00 0.08
CA PHE A 151 10.61 -2.69 -0.52
C PHE A 151 12.04 -2.20 -0.23
N TRP A 152 12.49 -2.32 1.01
CA TRP A 152 13.83 -1.86 1.42
C TRP A 152 14.93 -2.75 0.87
N GLU A 153 14.71 -4.06 0.80
CA GLU A 153 15.62 -4.99 0.14
C GLU A 153 15.80 -4.63 -1.33
N GLN A 154 14.70 -4.44 -2.07
CA GLN A 154 14.75 -4.09 -3.48
C GLN A 154 15.43 -2.74 -3.72
N THR A 155 15.17 -1.76 -2.84
CA THR A 155 15.82 -0.45 -2.89
C THR A 155 17.33 -0.56 -2.65
N VAL A 156 17.75 -1.35 -1.67
CA VAL A 156 19.18 -1.59 -1.37
C VAL A 156 19.86 -2.31 -2.54
N ARG A 157 19.27 -3.38 -3.08
CA ARG A 157 19.84 -4.13 -4.21
C ARG A 157 19.89 -3.31 -5.50
N MET A 158 18.98 -2.36 -5.71
CA MET A 158 19.03 -1.41 -6.84
C MET A 158 20.17 -0.39 -6.69
N HIS A 159 20.48 0.03 -5.46
CA HIS A 159 21.55 1.00 -5.22
C HIS A 159 22.93 0.37 -5.03
N TRP A 160 23.01 -0.88 -4.58
CA TRP A 160 24.24 -1.64 -4.39
C TRP A 160 24.27 -2.83 -5.35
N ASP A 161 25.08 -2.73 -6.41
CA ASP A 161 25.26 -3.78 -7.44
C ASP A 161 25.65 -5.15 -6.84
N THR A 162 26.21 -5.20 -5.63
CA THR A 162 26.46 -6.43 -4.87
C THR A 162 26.32 -6.16 -3.37
N VAL A 163 25.37 -6.83 -2.72
CA VAL A 163 25.22 -6.78 -1.26
C VAL A 163 26.19 -7.81 -0.64
N PRO A 164 27.11 -7.41 0.25
CA PRO A 164 28.00 -8.35 0.94
C PRO A 164 27.21 -9.28 1.87
N ALA A 165 27.64 -10.54 1.99
CA ALA A 165 26.97 -11.54 2.84
C ALA A 165 26.80 -11.10 4.31
N GLU A 166 27.76 -10.34 4.85
CA GLU A 166 27.69 -9.78 6.21
C GLU A 166 26.54 -8.76 6.37
N VAL A 167 26.21 -8.04 5.30
CA VAL A 167 25.12 -7.05 5.29
C VAL A 167 23.77 -7.74 5.12
N GLU A 168 23.74 -8.86 4.41
CA GLU A 168 22.56 -9.71 4.24
C GLU A 168 22.21 -10.42 5.56
N GLU A 169 23.20 -11.01 6.25
CA GLU A 169 23.04 -11.58 7.60
C GLU A 169 22.53 -10.53 8.60
N LEU A 170 23.09 -9.32 8.57
CA LEU A 170 22.62 -8.21 9.41
C LEU A 170 21.18 -7.76 9.06
N ALA A 171 20.79 -7.84 7.79
CA ALA A 171 19.44 -7.50 7.34
C ALA A 171 18.41 -8.55 7.77
N GLU A 172 18.79 -9.83 7.78
CA GLU A 172 17.95 -10.89 8.34
C GLU A 172 17.73 -10.71 9.85
N GLU A 173 18.73 -10.22 10.59
CA GLU A 173 18.62 -9.98 12.04
C GLU A 173 17.86 -8.70 12.41
N LEU A 174 18.11 -7.59 11.71
CA LEU A 174 17.63 -6.25 12.10
C LEU A 174 16.55 -5.68 11.17
N GLY A 175 16.34 -6.28 9.99
CA GLY A 175 15.50 -5.75 8.92
C GLY A 175 16.27 -4.85 7.95
N TRP A 176 15.97 -5.00 6.66
CA TRP A 176 16.47 -4.21 5.55
C TRP A 176 16.26 -2.71 5.73
N ARG A 177 15.11 -2.31 6.27
CA ARG A 177 14.82 -0.91 6.60
C ARG A 177 15.88 -0.34 7.56
N ASN A 178 16.19 -1.07 8.62
CA ASN A 178 17.13 -0.61 9.64
C ASN A 178 18.56 -0.63 9.12
N VAL A 179 18.94 -1.63 8.32
CA VAL A 179 20.26 -1.66 7.64
C VAL A 179 20.44 -0.47 6.73
N PHE A 180 19.41 -0.08 5.97
CA PHE A 180 19.45 1.10 5.12
C PHE A 180 19.69 2.40 5.91
N PHE A 181 18.92 2.63 6.98
CA PHE A 181 19.06 3.84 7.80
C PHE A 181 20.34 3.85 8.66
N THR A 182 20.76 2.70 9.18
CA THR A 182 22.00 2.58 9.96
C THR A 182 23.22 2.83 9.09
N ASN A 183 23.26 2.32 7.85
CA ASN A 183 24.35 2.61 6.92
C ASN A 183 24.39 4.11 6.57
N LYS A 184 23.24 4.76 6.33
CA LYS A 184 23.19 6.22 6.10
C LYS A 184 23.69 7.03 7.30
N LEU A 185 23.31 6.64 8.53
CA LEU A 185 23.80 7.27 9.77
C LEU A 185 25.29 6.99 10.01
N GLN A 186 25.77 5.79 9.69
CA GLN A 186 27.18 5.42 9.78
C GLN A 186 28.02 6.23 8.77
N LEU A 187 27.54 6.40 7.53
CA LEU A 187 28.14 7.26 6.52
C LEU A 187 28.18 8.72 6.98
N GLN A 188 27.09 9.25 7.54
CA GLN A 188 27.08 10.61 8.12
C GLN A 188 28.07 10.75 9.28
N LYS A 189 28.16 9.76 10.16
CA LYS A 189 29.12 9.74 11.28
C LYS A 189 30.57 9.69 10.79
N GLN A 190 30.85 8.92 9.74
CA GLN A 190 32.19 8.88 9.11
C GLN A 190 32.54 10.20 8.42
N ILE A 191 31.60 10.84 7.72
CA ILE A 191 31.78 12.16 7.10
C ILE A 191 32.03 13.23 8.17
N SER A 192 31.26 13.22 9.26
CA SER A 192 31.45 14.15 10.39
C SER A 192 32.82 13.98 11.05
N ARG A 193 33.26 12.74 11.28
CA ARG A 193 34.60 12.44 11.82
C ARG A 193 35.71 12.91 10.89
N ARG A 194 35.53 12.79 9.58
CA ARG A 194 36.49 13.30 8.57
C ARG A 194 36.51 14.83 8.50
N LYS A 195 35.35 15.51 8.58
CA LYS A 195 35.28 16.97 8.65
C LYS A 195 35.97 17.51 9.91
N GLN A 196 35.76 16.86 11.05
CA GLN A 196 36.47 17.20 12.29
C GLN A 196 37.97 16.90 12.22
N ARG A 197 38.38 15.80 11.56
CA ARG A 197 39.80 15.45 11.35
C ARG A 197 40.50 16.38 10.36
N ASN A 198 39.81 16.89 9.34
CA ASN A 198 40.34 17.89 8.41
C ASN A 198 40.39 19.30 9.05
N GLN A 199 39.50 19.62 9.99
CA GLN A 199 39.57 20.86 10.77
C GLN A 199 40.66 20.83 11.87
N SER A 200 40.95 19.64 12.43
CA SER A 200 42.03 19.44 13.41
C SER A 200 43.39 19.09 12.78
N GLY A 201 43.41 18.81 11.46
CA GLY A 201 44.59 18.42 10.68
C GLY A 201 45.09 19.50 9.70
N ALA A 202 44.84 20.79 9.96
CA ALA A 202 45.46 21.90 9.23
C ALA A 202 46.96 22.06 9.58
N GLY A 203 47.69 20.97 9.47
CA GLY A 203 49.13 20.86 9.65
C GLY A 203 49.59 19.51 9.11
N ALA A 204 50.37 19.54 8.03
CA ALA A 204 51.06 18.43 7.35
C ALA A 204 50.29 17.72 6.20
N ALA A 205 50.62 18.23 5.01
CA ALA A 205 50.60 17.65 3.69
C ALA A 205 50.56 16.11 3.56
N THR A 206 49.64 15.63 2.71
CA THR A 206 49.91 14.71 1.58
C THR A 206 48.64 14.65 0.73
N GLY A 207 48.38 15.76 0.03
CA GLY A 207 47.49 15.75 -1.11
C GLY A 207 48.21 15.05 -2.27
N LEU A 208 47.49 14.20 -2.99
CA LEU A 208 47.80 13.54 -4.27
C LEU A 208 47.56 12.03 -4.20
N GLN A 209 46.31 11.61 -3.97
CA GLN A 209 45.77 10.31 -4.43
C GLN A 209 44.26 10.14 -4.13
N VAL A 210 43.65 11.06 -3.37
CA VAL A 210 42.23 10.95 -2.95
C VAL A 210 41.27 11.70 -3.89
N ASP A 211 41.75 12.74 -4.59
CA ASP A 211 40.92 13.54 -5.51
C ASP A 211 40.40 12.73 -6.72
N SER A 212 41.09 11.65 -7.08
CA SER A 212 40.68 10.73 -8.14
C SER A 212 39.48 9.84 -7.75
N LEU A 213 39.29 9.53 -6.46
CA LEU A 213 38.12 8.76 -5.99
C LEU A 213 36.90 9.66 -5.72
N ILE A 214 37.12 10.92 -5.35
CA ILE A 214 36.04 11.90 -5.13
C ILE A 214 35.29 12.21 -6.44
N ARG A 215 36.01 12.32 -7.56
CA ARG A 215 35.40 12.53 -8.89
C ARG A 215 34.54 11.35 -9.38
N LEU A 216 34.82 10.13 -8.95
CA LEU A 216 34.02 8.94 -9.29
C LEU A 216 32.71 8.88 -8.50
N SER A 217 32.68 9.39 -7.25
CA SER A 217 31.43 9.53 -6.49
C SER A 217 30.59 10.72 -6.90
N GLU A 218 31.21 11.80 -7.39
CA GLU A 218 30.50 13.01 -7.82
C GLU A 218 29.90 12.88 -9.23
N SER A 219 30.47 12.03 -10.11
CA SER A 219 29.94 11.83 -11.47
C SER A 219 28.63 11.03 -11.54
N LYS A 220 28.22 10.33 -10.48
CA LYS A 220 26.94 9.58 -10.43
C LYS A 220 25.80 10.31 -9.70
N HIS A 221 26.06 11.50 -9.14
CA HIS A 221 25.04 12.32 -8.47
C HIS A 221 24.75 13.65 -9.18
N GLY A 222 25.18 13.75 -10.43
CA GLY A 222 24.85 14.87 -11.31
C GLY A 222 24.25 14.37 -12.62
N LEU A 223 22.98 13.98 -12.62
CA LEU A 223 22.13 14.10 -13.80
C LEU A 223 20.72 14.48 -13.36
N LYS A 224 20.28 15.57 -14.00
CA LYS A 224 19.03 16.31 -13.88
C LYS A 224 17.77 15.45 -13.86
#